data_AF-A0A6B0VRX2-F1
#
_entry.id   AF-A0A6B0VRX2-F1
#
_cell.length_a   1.000
_cell.length_b   1.000
_cell.length_c   1.000
_cell.angle_alpha   90.00
_cell.angle_beta   90.00
_cell.angle_gamma   90.00
#
_symmetry.space_group_name_H-M   'P 1'
#
loop_
_entity.id
_entity.type
_entity.pdbx_description
1 polymer ?
#
loop_
_entity_poly.entity_id
_entity_poly.type
_entity_poly.pdbx_seq_one_letter_code
_entity_poly.pdbx_strand_id
1 'polypeptide(L)'
;MQQARVRLAGTSPDDLDNICDDVREIANNTGVNLSGPIPLPTKTLEVPTRKSPDGEGTATWEHWEMRVHKRLIDLDADERALRQLMRIQVPNDVSIEIVLED
;
A
#
# COMPACT_ATOMS: atom_id res chain seq x y z
N MET A 1 14.72 -18.74 9.58
CA MET A 1 15.18 -17.35 9.43
C MET A 1 13.91 -16.53 9.53
N GLN A 2 13.82 -15.65 10.51
CA GLN A 2 12.63 -14.80 10.65
C GLN A 2 12.52 -13.88 9.44
N GLN A 3 11.30 -13.74 8.92
CA GLN A 3 11.00 -12.87 7.78
C GLN A 3 10.06 -11.77 8.25
N ALA A 4 10.35 -10.53 7.86
CA ALA A 4 9.46 -9.41 8.07
C ALA A 4 8.67 -9.15 6.78
N ARG A 5 7.36 -9.14 6.90
CA ARG A 5 6.41 -8.87 5.83
C ARG A 5 5.88 -7.47 5.97
N VAL A 6 6.13 -6.63 4.98
CA VAL A 6 5.67 -5.24 4.91
C VAL A 6 4.52 -5.16 3.92
N ARG A 7 3.38 -4.70 4.42
CA ARG A 7 2.18 -4.44 3.63
C ARG A 7 2.02 -2.94 3.49
N LEU A 8 1.92 -2.49 2.24
CA LEU A 8 1.67 -1.09 1.90
C LEU A 8 0.28 -1.02 1.26
N ALA A 9 -0.53 -0.07 1.70
CA ALA A 9 -1.83 0.22 1.12
C ALA A 9 -2.03 1.72 0.99
N GLY A 10 -2.53 2.17 -0.15
CA GLY A 10 -2.74 3.60 -0.41
C GLY A 10 -3.67 3.83 -1.59
N THR A 11 -4.09 5.08 -1.76
CA THR A 11 -4.94 5.51 -2.88
C THR A 11 -4.14 5.95 -4.09
N SER A 12 -2.92 6.46 -3.88
CA SER A 12 -2.01 6.90 -4.93
C SER A 12 -1.03 5.78 -5.29
N PRO A 13 -0.99 5.30 -6.54
CA PRO A 13 -0.02 4.28 -6.96
C PRO A 13 1.40 4.84 -7.02
N ASP A 14 1.57 6.10 -7.43
CA ASP A 14 2.89 6.73 -7.58
C ASP A 14 3.60 6.86 -6.23
N ASP A 15 2.88 7.26 -5.19
CA ASP A 15 3.44 7.40 -3.83
C ASP A 15 3.81 6.03 -3.23
N LEU A 16 3.02 4.99 -3.50
CA LEU A 16 3.35 3.63 -3.09
C LEU A 16 4.60 3.10 -3.78
N ASP A 17 4.74 3.37 -5.08
CA ASP A 17 5.90 2.90 -5.85
C ASP A 17 7.18 3.64 -5.43
N ASN A 18 7.10 4.95 -5.14
CA ASN A 18 8.20 5.71 -4.53
C ASN A 18 8.67 5.10 -3.19
N ILE A 19 7.74 4.78 -2.29
CA ILE A 19 8.07 4.15 -1.00
C ILE A 19 8.66 2.75 -1.21
N CYS A 20 8.19 1.99 -2.19
CA CYS A 20 8.77 0.70 -2.52
C CYS A 20 10.23 0.82 -2.98
N ASP A 21 10.57 1.86 -3.72
CA ASP A 21 11.93 2.14 -4.16
C ASP A 21 12.84 2.58 -3.01
N ASP A 22 12.35 3.42 -2.09
CA ASP A 22 13.07 3.77 -0.85
C ASP A 22 13.39 2.52 0.00
N VAL A 23 12.40 1.63 0.16
CA VAL A 23 12.57 0.35 0.89
C VAL A 23 13.61 -0.54 0.19
N ARG A 24 13.61 -0.57 -1.14
CA ARG A 24 14.61 -1.31 -1.94
C ARG A 24 16.01 -0.73 -1.76
N GLU A 25 16.17 0.58 -1.72
CA GLU A 25 17.46 1.23 -1.47
C GLU A 25 18.00 0.90 -0.08
N ILE A 26 17.14 0.95 0.95
CA ILE A 26 17.49 0.59 2.33
C ILE A 26 17.94 -0.87 2.44
N ALA A 27 17.24 -1.79 1.77
CA ALA A 27 17.61 -3.21 1.76
C ALA A 27 18.98 -3.42 1.10
N ASN A 28 19.23 -2.77 -0.04
CA ASN A 28 20.52 -2.83 -0.74
C ASN A 28 21.67 -2.26 0.11
N ASN A 29 21.44 -1.13 0.79
CA ASN A 29 22.45 -0.50 1.66
C ASN A 29 22.77 -1.34 2.89
N THR A 30 21.81 -2.10 3.40
CA THR A 30 22.00 -2.96 4.58
C THR A 30 22.51 -4.36 4.20
N GLY A 31 22.41 -4.74 2.91
CA GLY A 31 22.80 -6.07 2.41
C GLY A 31 21.80 -7.18 2.78
N VAL A 32 20.54 -6.81 3.02
CA VAL A 32 19.47 -7.73 3.40
C VAL A 32 18.78 -8.24 2.14
N ASN A 33 18.44 -9.53 2.10
CA ASN A 33 17.68 -10.07 0.97
C ASN A 33 16.25 -9.53 1.01
N LEU A 34 15.81 -8.99 -0.12
CA LEU A 34 14.47 -8.46 -0.32
C LEU A 34 13.79 -9.28 -1.41
N SER A 35 12.63 -9.83 -1.10
CA SER A 35 11.69 -10.32 -2.09
C SER A 35 10.85 -9.14 -2.55
N GLY A 36 10.96 -8.85 -3.85
CA GLY A 36 10.53 -7.60 -4.50
C GLY A 36 9.10 -7.17 -4.20
N PRO A 37 8.76 -5.89 -4.42
CA PRO A 37 7.42 -5.38 -4.21
C PRO A 37 6.43 -6.14 -5.11
N ILE A 38 5.64 -7.01 -4.49
CA ILE A 38 4.60 -7.80 -5.13
C ILE A 38 3.35 -6.90 -5.23
N PRO A 39 2.93 -6.50 -6.44
CA PRO A 39 1.69 -5.75 -6.60
C PRO A 39 0.51 -6.68 -6.35
N LEU A 40 -0.23 -6.41 -5.29
CA LEU A 40 -1.48 -7.12 -5.02
C LEU A 40 -2.60 -6.50 -5.88
N PRO A 41 -3.65 -7.27 -6.20
CA PRO A 41 -4.81 -6.75 -6.92
C PRO A 41 -5.38 -5.50 -6.24
N THR A 42 -5.60 -4.46 -7.04
CA THR A 42 -6.20 -3.21 -6.57
C THR A 42 -7.65 -3.49 -6.18
N LYS A 43 -8.03 -3.08 -4.98
CA LYS A 43 -9.41 -3.20 -4.52
C LYS A 43 -10.19 -1.98 -4.98
N THR A 44 -11.14 -2.17 -5.88
CA THR A 44 -12.08 -1.13 -6.29
C THR A 44 -13.31 -1.18 -5.39
N LEU A 45 -13.58 -0.09 -4.68
CA LEU A 45 -14.78 0.11 -3.89
C LEU A 45 -15.73 0.97 -4.70
N GLU A 46 -16.91 0.44 -5.02
CA GLU A 46 -17.91 1.11 -5.84
C GLU A 46 -19.13 1.47 -4.99
N VAL A 47 -19.60 2.71 -5.11
CA VAL A 47 -20.80 3.22 -4.43
C VAL A 47 -21.72 3.85 -5.48
N PRO A 48 -22.74 3.11 -5.97
CA PRO A 48 -23.74 3.67 -6.86
C PRO A 48 -24.75 4.49 -6.06
N THR A 49 -24.98 5.74 -6.45
CA THR A 49 -25.96 6.64 -5.84
C THR A 49 -26.93 7.19 -6.88
N ARG A 50 -28.17 7.49 -6.47
CA ARG A 50 -29.09 8.23 -7.33
C ARG A 50 -28.66 9.69 -7.39
N LYS A 51 -28.67 10.28 -8.59
CA LYS A 51 -28.37 11.72 -8.76
C LYS A 51 -29.39 12.61 -8.06
N SER A 52 -30.68 12.27 -8.23
CA SER A 52 -31.77 13.02 -7.61
C SER A 52 -31.86 12.72 -6.11
N PRO A 53 -32.08 13.74 -5.27
CA PRO A 53 -32.37 13.55 -3.84
C PRO A 53 -33.79 12.99 -3.62
N ASP A 54 -34.69 13.19 -4.57
CA ASP A 54 -36.10 12.83 -4.53
C ASP A 54 -36.50 11.83 -5.63
N GLY A 55 -37.77 11.42 -5.59
CA GLY A 55 -38.35 10.40 -6.47
C GLY A 55 -38.61 10.85 -7.90
N GLU A 56 -38.66 12.17 -8.13
CA GLU A 56 -39.08 12.76 -9.40
C GLU A 56 -37.96 12.76 -10.47
N GLY A 57 -38.38 12.97 -11.72
CA GLY A 57 -37.49 13.03 -12.87
C GLY A 57 -37.01 11.65 -13.38
N THR A 58 -36.07 11.68 -14.33
CA THR A 58 -35.53 10.45 -14.93
C THR A 58 -34.58 9.76 -13.96
N ALA A 59 -34.74 8.45 -13.78
CA ALA A 59 -33.85 7.64 -12.94
C ALA A 59 -32.42 7.64 -13.52
N THR A 60 -31.54 8.43 -12.93
CA THR A 60 -30.14 8.56 -13.29
C THR A 60 -29.26 8.24 -12.09
N TRP A 61 -28.15 7.55 -12.34
CA TRP A 61 -27.25 7.01 -11.32
C TRP A 61 -25.83 7.54 -11.51
N GLU A 62 -25.15 7.82 -10.41
CA GLU A 62 -23.72 8.07 -10.33
C GLU A 62 -23.03 6.85 -9.77
N HIS A 63 -21.86 6.53 -10.31
CA HIS A 63 -21.01 5.46 -9.82
C HIS A 63 -19.73 6.11 -9.30
N TRP A 64 -19.58 6.15 -7.99
CA TRP A 64 -18.39 6.65 -7.34
C TRP A 64 -17.44 5.46 -7.10
N GLU A 65 -16.17 5.61 -7.45
CA GLU A 65 -15.15 4.61 -7.17
C GLU A 65 -14.04 5.15 -6.27
N MET A 66 -13.57 4.31 -5.35
CA MET A 66 -12.32 4.50 -4.63
C MET A 66 -11.43 3.28 -4.88
N ARG A 67 -10.23 3.52 -5.39
CA ARG A 67 -9.25 2.47 -5.69
C ARG A 67 -8.20 2.44 -4.58
N VAL A 68 -8.01 1.26 -4.00
CA VAL A 68 -6.97 1.02 -2.99
C VAL A 68 -5.94 0.09 -3.59
N HIS A 69 -4.77 0.64 -3.85
CA HIS A 69 -3.60 -0.08 -4.35
C HIS A 69 -2.86 -0.71 -3.17
N LYS A 70 -2.35 -1.91 -3.39
CA LYS A 70 -1.65 -2.70 -2.36
C LYS A 70 -0.34 -3.22 -2.89
N ARG A 71 0.69 -3.18 -2.06
CA ARG A 71 2.01 -3.77 -2.31
C ARG A 71 2.42 -4.62 -1.12
N LEU A 72 3.16 -5.68 -1.39
CA LEU A 72 3.71 -6.58 -0.39
C LEU A 72 5.21 -6.70 -0.62
N ILE A 73 6.01 -6.50 0.42
CA ILE A 73 7.46 -6.69 0.38
C ILE A 73 7.82 -7.65 1.51
N ASP A 74 8.56 -8.70 1.19
CA ASP A 74 9.12 -9.60 2.21
C ASP A 74 10.62 -9.33 2.32
N LEU A 75 11.12 -9.13 3.54
CA LEU A 75 12.53 -8.91 3.84
C LEU A 75 12.99 -9.87 4.94
N ASP A 76 14.26 -10.26 4.91
CA ASP A 76 14.84 -11.01 6.03
C ASP A 76 14.91 -10.11 7.28
N ALA A 77 14.58 -10.67 8.45
CA ALA A 77 14.51 -9.91 9.69
C ALA A 77 15.92 -9.58 10.20
N ASP A 78 16.44 -8.41 9.81
CA ASP A 78 17.62 -7.79 10.41
C ASP A 78 17.22 -6.54 11.23
N GLU A 79 17.75 -6.43 12.45
CA GLU A 79 17.42 -5.30 13.34
C GLU A 79 17.83 -3.95 12.76
N ARG A 80 18.93 -3.90 11.98
CA ARG A 80 19.42 -2.64 11.40
C ARG A 80 18.47 -2.17 10.30
N ALA A 81 18.02 -3.08 9.43
CA ALA A 81 17.04 -2.78 8.39
C ALA A 81 15.71 -2.32 8.99
N LEU A 82 15.17 -3.01 9.99
CA LEU A 82 13.90 -2.63 10.64
C LEU A 82 13.94 -1.21 11.24
N ARG A 83 15.07 -0.82 11.86
CA ARG A 83 15.26 0.54 12.40
C ARG A 83 15.32 1.62 11.32
N GLN A 84 15.86 1.30 10.15
CA GLN A 84 15.90 2.23 9.02
C GLN A 84 14.53 2.36 8.36
N LEU A 85 13.79 1.26 8.21
CA LEU A 85 12.43 1.26 7.65
C LEU A 85 11.47 2.15 8.46
N MET A 86 11.57 2.12 9.79
CA MET A 86 10.75 2.98 10.67
C MET A 86 11.03 4.48 10.51
N ARG A 87 12.11 4.88 9.82
CA ARG A 87 12.49 6.29 9.62
C ARG A 87 12.02 6.86 8.28
N ILE A 88 11.46 6.04 7.40
CA ILE A 88 10.93 6.50 6.11
C ILE A 88 9.79 7.50 6.38
N GLN A 89 9.78 8.59 5.63
CA GLN A 89 8.69 9.56 5.70
C GLN A 89 7.50 9.01 4.94
N VAL A 90 6.44 8.67 5.66
CA VAL A 90 5.22 8.12 5.07
C VAL A 90 4.21 9.24 4.87
N PRO A 91 3.74 9.48 3.62
CA PRO A 91 2.61 10.35 3.35
C PRO A 91 1.34 9.90 4.09
N ASN A 92 0.46 10.84 4.45
CA ASN A 92 -0.74 10.53 5.25
C ASN A 92 -1.75 9.60 4.55
N ASP A 93 -1.68 9.48 3.22
CA ASP A 93 -2.55 8.66 2.37
C ASP A 93 -2.03 7.22 2.19
N VAL A 94 -0.86 6.90 2.74
CA VAL A 94 -0.27 5.57 2.71
C VAL A 94 -0.26 4.94 4.10
N SER A 95 -0.81 3.74 4.18
CA SER A 95 -0.79 2.89 5.36
C SER A 95 0.29 1.81 5.21
N ILE A 96 1.17 1.72 6.20
CA ILE A 96 2.23 0.72 6.29
C ILE A 96 1.96 -0.18 7.49
N GLU A 97 1.93 -1.49 7.26
CA GLU A 97 1.83 -2.52 8.30
C GLU A 97 3.05 -3.45 8.19
N ILE A 98 3.74 -3.69 9.30
CA ILE A 98 4.89 -4.58 9.37
C ILE A 98 4.54 -5.76 10.27
N VAL A 99 4.67 -6.98 9.76
CA VAL A 99 4.40 -8.22 10.48
C VAL A 99 5.67 -9.06 10.51
N LEU A 100 6.07 -9.53 11.68
CA LEU A 100 7.16 -10.51 11.83
C LEU A 100 6.56 -11.91 11.71
N GLU A 101 7.06 -12.70 10.77
CA GLU A 101 6.74 -14.13 10.60
C GLU A 101 7.91 -14.97 11.17
N ASP A 102 7.57 -15.95 12.02
CA ASP A 102 8.51 -16.88 12.66
C ASP A 102 8.92 -18.05 11.75
#